data_AF-A0A533V8F7-F1
#
_entry.id   AF-A0A533V8F7-F1
#
_cell.length_a   1.000
_cell.length_b   1.000
_cell.length_c   1.000
_cell.angle_alpha   90.00
_cell.angle_beta   90.00
_cell.angle_gamma   90.00
#
_symmetry.space_group_name_H-M   'P 1'
#
loop_
_entity.id
_entity.type
_entity.pdbx_description
1 polymer ?
#
loop_
_entity_poly.entity_id
_entity_poly.type
_entity_poly.pdbx_seq_one_letter_code
_entity_poly.pdbx_strand_id
1 'polypeptide(L)'
;MNFFFAYGVEEKALFFGHEFDISPNNGTSKLPQIAAQGSNVYVVWQDNTNGNYDVFFTYSSDNGNRFAPVRNLSHNNGTSELPQIAAQGSNVYVVWQDNTNGNYDVFFQQSSTNGTKFKSVRNLSNSNVTSELPQIAVSSNDIYVIWRENDSGIHRIFFKHVQKDNATGMLKFGPVNKLYHSGDVSEPKIISGSEFFYGVWKTDLNKNNVSIIEFYPFMLFEDYSGDSIPLTRLSSNETVSNPDIAVHNSNTYLVWENLNFGNGDVFFKKLSTKFEKNG
;
A
#
# COMPACT_ATOMS: atom_id res chain seq x y z
N MET A 1 23.70 -22.79 -15.45
CA MET A 1 22.42 -22.19 -15.87
C MET A 1 21.35 -23.15 -15.38
N ASN A 2 20.66 -22.80 -14.30
CA ASN A 2 19.61 -23.65 -13.72
C ASN A 2 18.27 -23.15 -14.27
N PHE A 3 17.73 -23.85 -15.26
CA PHE A 3 16.36 -23.62 -15.71
C PHE A 3 15.43 -24.47 -14.85
N PHE A 4 14.53 -23.82 -14.13
CA PHE A 4 13.37 -24.50 -13.57
C PHE A 4 12.29 -24.56 -14.65
N PHE A 5 11.52 -25.65 -14.66
CA PHE A 5 10.34 -25.78 -15.51
C PHE A 5 9.15 -26.06 -14.60
N ALA A 6 8.06 -25.34 -14.80
CA ALA A 6 6.76 -25.70 -14.25
C ALA A 6 5.84 -25.99 -15.43
N TYR A 7 5.31 -27.21 -15.50
CA TYR A 7 4.27 -27.55 -16.46
C TYR A 7 2.96 -26.94 -15.97
N GLY A 8 2.43 -25.98 -16.72
CA GLY A 8 1.05 -25.53 -16.59
C GLY A 8 0.09 -26.56 -17.19
N VAL A 9 -1.17 -26.49 -16.77
CA VAL A 9 -2.25 -27.19 -17.48
C VAL A 9 -2.49 -26.41 -18.79
N GLU A 10 -2.43 -27.11 -19.92
CA GLU A 10 -2.27 -26.61 -21.31
C GLU A 10 -0.81 -26.34 -21.72
N GLU A 11 -0.44 -26.71 -22.95
CA GLU A 11 0.91 -26.87 -23.54
C GLU A 11 1.84 -25.62 -23.58
N LYS A 12 1.69 -24.68 -22.65
CA LYS A 12 2.60 -23.56 -22.44
C LYS A 12 3.56 -23.89 -21.30
N ALA A 13 4.78 -24.27 -21.65
CA ALA A 13 5.87 -24.34 -20.68
C ALA A 13 6.13 -22.93 -20.11
N LEU A 14 6.17 -22.81 -18.79
CA LEU A 14 6.67 -21.62 -18.14
C LEU A 14 8.20 -21.65 -18.15
N PHE A 15 8.81 -20.60 -18.70
CA PHE A 15 10.25 -20.42 -18.71
C PHE A 15 10.62 -19.40 -17.65
N PHE A 16 11.47 -19.81 -16.71
CA PHE A 16 12.05 -18.91 -15.74
C PHE A 16 13.34 -18.31 -16.32
N GLY A 17 13.40 -16.99 -16.35
CA GLY A 17 14.61 -16.25 -16.72
C GLY A 17 15.72 -16.41 -15.70
N HIS A 18 16.86 -15.79 -15.98
CA HIS A 18 17.99 -15.75 -15.04
C HIS A 18 17.70 -14.79 -13.88
N GLU A 19 17.96 -15.21 -12.64
CA GLU A 19 17.92 -14.34 -11.46
C GLU A 19 19.16 -13.43 -11.42
N PHE A 20 18.99 -12.14 -11.18
CA PHE A 20 20.13 -11.23 -11.00
C PHE A 20 19.88 -10.27 -9.85
N ASP A 21 20.97 -9.88 -9.20
CA ASP A 21 20.97 -8.93 -8.10
C ASP A 21 20.75 -7.50 -8.62
N ILE A 22 19.68 -6.84 -8.15
CA ILE A 22 19.33 -5.46 -8.49
C ILE A 22 19.77 -4.45 -7.42
N SER A 23 20.41 -4.91 -6.35
CA SER A 23 20.96 -4.12 -5.25
C SER A 23 22.40 -4.54 -4.88
N PRO A 24 23.34 -4.65 -5.85
CA PRO A 24 24.69 -5.17 -5.58
C PRO A 24 25.55 -4.14 -4.84
N ASN A 25 25.37 -4.04 -3.52
CA ASN A 25 26.08 -3.13 -2.63
C ASN A 25 26.42 -3.83 -1.29
N ASN A 26 27.08 -3.13 -0.36
CA ASN A 26 27.52 -3.69 0.92
C ASN A 26 26.48 -3.51 2.05
N GLY A 27 25.36 -2.85 1.76
CA GLY A 27 24.25 -2.66 2.68
C GLY A 27 23.36 -3.90 2.80
N THR A 28 22.32 -3.76 3.61
CA THR A 28 21.25 -4.72 3.78
C THR A 28 19.99 -4.19 3.13
N SER A 29 19.63 -4.77 1.99
CA SER A 29 18.39 -4.45 1.28
C SER A 29 17.21 -5.23 1.88
N LYS A 30 16.08 -4.55 2.13
CA LYS A 30 14.87 -5.15 2.74
C LYS A 30 13.59 -4.61 2.10
N LEU A 31 12.50 -5.36 2.35
CA LEU A 31 11.12 -4.96 2.04
C LEU A 31 10.92 -4.48 0.59
N PRO A 32 11.35 -5.26 -0.42
CA PRO A 32 11.15 -4.87 -1.80
C PRO A 32 9.65 -4.83 -2.14
N GLN A 33 9.24 -3.83 -2.91
CA GLN A 33 7.92 -3.73 -3.52
C GLN A 33 8.05 -3.62 -5.02
N ILE A 34 7.05 -4.12 -5.74
CA ILE A 34 7.04 -4.18 -7.20
C ILE A 34 5.73 -3.62 -7.77
N ALA A 35 5.83 -2.89 -8.87
CA ALA A 35 4.70 -2.53 -9.70
C ALA A 35 5.05 -2.80 -11.18
N ALA A 36 4.05 -3.14 -11.99
CA ALA A 36 4.23 -3.36 -13.42
C ALA A 36 3.13 -2.68 -14.23
N GLN A 37 3.50 -2.13 -15.38
CA GLN A 37 2.56 -1.45 -16.29
C GLN A 37 3.06 -1.57 -17.73
N GLY A 38 2.31 -2.31 -18.55
CA GLY A 38 2.76 -2.66 -19.90
C GLY A 38 4.05 -3.48 -19.84
N SER A 39 5.09 -3.07 -20.58
CA SER A 39 6.42 -3.70 -20.52
C SER A 39 7.33 -3.17 -19.40
N ASN A 40 6.85 -2.20 -18.62
CA ASN A 40 7.66 -1.61 -17.57
C ASN A 40 7.48 -2.36 -16.26
N VAL A 41 8.58 -2.56 -15.55
CA VAL A 41 8.63 -3.12 -14.20
C VAL A 41 9.36 -2.13 -13.31
N TYR A 42 8.82 -1.85 -12.13
CA TYR A 42 9.35 -0.89 -11.18
C TYR A 42 9.58 -1.60 -9.86
N VAL A 43 10.75 -1.40 -9.25
CA VAL A 43 11.08 -2.00 -7.97
C VAL A 43 11.60 -0.92 -7.03
N VAL A 44 11.08 -0.91 -5.81
CA VAL A 44 11.58 -0.09 -4.70
C VAL A 44 11.95 -0.97 -3.53
N TRP A 45 12.93 -0.56 -2.74
CA TRP A 45 13.34 -1.25 -1.53
C TRP A 45 13.99 -0.26 -0.57
N GLN A 46 14.14 -0.65 0.70
CA GLN A 46 14.97 0.10 1.64
C GLN A 46 16.35 -0.55 1.74
N ASP A 47 17.40 0.26 1.88
CA ASP A 47 18.78 -0.22 1.95
C ASP A 47 19.63 0.73 2.82
N ASN A 48 20.52 0.17 3.64
CA ASN A 48 21.36 0.94 4.55
C ASN A 48 22.82 1.11 4.10
N THR A 49 23.13 0.96 2.80
CA THR A 49 24.50 1.05 2.27
C THR A 49 25.16 2.42 2.53
N ASN A 50 24.37 3.47 2.80
CA ASN A 50 24.84 4.83 3.09
C ASN A 50 24.98 5.13 4.60
N GLY A 51 24.69 4.17 5.48
CA GLY A 51 24.79 4.30 6.95
C GLY A 51 23.44 4.42 7.67
N ASN A 52 22.41 4.91 6.98
CA ASN A 52 21.00 4.94 7.37
C ASN A 52 20.17 4.22 6.29
N TYR A 53 18.96 3.74 6.61
CA TYR A 53 18.07 3.23 5.56
C TYR A 53 17.63 4.40 4.67
N ASP A 54 17.78 4.20 3.37
CA ASP A 54 17.30 5.05 2.29
C ASP A 54 16.34 4.23 1.41
N VAL A 55 15.46 4.92 0.68
CA VAL A 55 14.58 4.30 -0.31
C VAL A 55 15.24 4.33 -1.68
N PHE A 56 15.51 3.15 -2.22
CA PHE A 56 16.08 2.97 -3.54
C PHE A 56 15.05 2.52 -4.56
N PHE A 57 15.31 2.84 -5.82
CA PHE A 57 14.44 2.57 -6.96
C PHE A 57 15.26 2.12 -8.17
N THR A 58 14.72 1.15 -8.90
CA THR A 58 15.10 0.87 -10.28
C THR A 58 13.88 0.50 -11.12
N TYR A 59 14.04 0.52 -12.44
CA TYR A 59 13.01 0.13 -13.38
C TYR A 59 13.59 -0.63 -14.57
N SER A 60 12.76 -1.47 -15.17
CA SER A 60 12.97 -2.09 -16.46
C SER A 60 11.91 -1.56 -17.43
N SER A 61 12.27 -1.43 -18.71
CA SER A 61 11.34 -1.13 -19.80
C SER A 61 11.18 -2.29 -20.79
N ASP A 62 11.82 -3.43 -20.49
CA ASP A 62 11.94 -4.60 -21.36
C ASP A 62 11.41 -5.87 -20.68
N ASN A 63 10.31 -5.77 -19.92
CA ASN A 63 9.65 -6.87 -19.20
C ASN A 63 10.53 -7.51 -18.11
N GLY A 64 11.39 -6.73 -17.45
CA GLY A 64 12.26 -7.22 -16.38
C GLY A 64 13.54 -7.91 -16.87
N ASN A 65 13.85 -7.86 -18.18
CA ASN A 65 15.08 -8.47 -18.69
C ASN A 65 16.33 -7.69 -18.29
N ARG A 66 16.25 -6.35 -18.21
CA ARG A 66 17.32 -5.48 -17.74
C ARG A 66 16.76 -4.32 -16.94
N PHE A 67 17.45 -3.98 -15.86
CA PHE A 67 17.12 -2.84 -15.02
C PHE A 67 18.07 -1.68 -15.25
N ALA A 68 17.53 -0.47 -15.13
CA ALA A 68 18.27 0.77 -15.17
C ALA A 68 19.20 0.89 -13.94
N PRO A 69 20.17 1.82 -13.96
CA PRO A 69 20.96 2.13 -12.78
C PRO A 69 20.07 2.50 -11.58
N VAL A 70 20.44 1.99 -10.41
CA VAL A 70 19.77 2.23 -9.14
C VAL A 70 19.80 3.72 -8.78
N ARG A 71 18.70 4.25 -8.25
CA ARG A 71 18.57 5.62 -7.75
C ARG A 71 18.15 5.62 -6.29
N ASN A 72 18.78 6.45 -5.47
CA ASN A 72 18.31 6.79 -4.13
C ASN A 72 17.25 7.91 -4.24
N LEU A 73 16.00 7.65 -3.80
CA LEU A 73 14.88 8.58 -3.87
C LEU A 73 14.76 9.48 -2.64
N SER A 74 15.19 9.01 -1.46
CA SER A 74 15.11 9.75 -0.19
C SER A 74 16.30 10.68 0.01
N HIS A 75 17.52 10.14 -0.16
CA HIS A 75 18.81 10.82 -0.09
C HIS A 75 18.89 11.89 1.00
N ASN A 76 18.66 11.47 2.25
CA ASN A 76 18.65 12.35 3.41
C ASN A 76 19.34 11.71 4.61
N ASN A 77 19.41 12.46 5.72
CA ASN A 77 20.09 12.01 6.93
C ASN A 77 19.19 11.20 7.88
N GLY A 78 17.89 11.12 7.61
CA GLY A 78 16.94 10.34 8.39
C GLY A 78 16.89 8.88 7.94
N THR A 79 16.09 8.08 8.62
CA THR A 79 15.83 6.68 8.27
C THR A 79 14.56 6.62 7.42
N SER A 80 14.69 6.29 6.15
CA SER A 80 13.59 6.11 5.19
C SER A 80 13.24 4.63 5.04
N GLU A 81 12.01 4.24 5.36
CA GLU A 81 11.60 2.83 5.48
C GLU A 81 10.22 2.56 4.90
N LEU A 82 9.89 1.27 4.79
CA LEU A 82 8.59 0.75 4.35
C LEU A 82 8.10 1.38 3.03
N PRO A 83 8.93 1.38 1.97
CA PRO A 83 8.51 1.97 0.72
C PRO A 83 7.34 1.19 0.12
N GLN A 84 6.42 1.88 -0.52
CA GLN A 84 5.35 1.32 -1.33
C GLN A 84 5.34 1.97 -2.71
N ILE A 85 4.90 1.23 -3.72
CA ILE A 85 4.89 1.69 -5.11
C ILE A 85 3.58 1.35 -5.81
N ALA A 86 3.08 2.30 -6.60
CA ALA A 86 1.98 2.09 -7.53
C ALA A 86 2.32 2.71 -8.89
N ALA A 87 1.84 2.10 -9.97
CA ALA A 87 2.06 2.59 -11.34
C ALA A 87 0.76 2.54 -12.15
N GLN A 88 0.55 3.55 -13.00
CA GLN A 88 -0.55 3.57 -13.96
C GLN A 88 -0.23 4.46 -15.16
N GLY A 89 -0.37 3.89 -16.36
CA GLY A 89 0.07 4.55 -17.59
C GLY A 89 1.57 4.85 -17.53
N SER A 90 1.97 6.11 -17.72
CA SER A 90 3.37 6.53 -17.58
C SER A 90 3.77 7.01 -16.19
N ASN A 91 2.85 6.93 -15.23
CA ASN A 91 3.04 7.45 -13.89
C ASN A 91 3.51 6.36 -12.94
N VAL A 92 4.48 6.72 -12.11
CA VAL A 92 4.99 5.91 -11.00
C VAL A 92 4.91 6.77 -9.75
N TYR A 93 4.36 6.21 -8.68
CA TYR A 93 4.16 6.85 -7.40
C TYR A 93 4.84 6.01 -6.34
N VAL A 94 5.71 6.64 -5.55
CA VAL A 94 6.42 5.98 -4.45
C VAL A 94 6.10 6.74 -3.17
N VAL A 95 5.76 6.01 -2.12
CA VAL A 95 5.60 6.54 -0.77
C VAL A 95 6.46 5.77 0.20
N TRP A 96 6.86 6.41 1.29
CA TRP A 96 7.65 5.80 2.36
C TRP A 96 7.48 6.58 3.65
N GLN A 97 7.87 5.99 4.78
CA GLN A 97 7.97 6.72 6.04
C GLN A 97 9.41 7.19 6.27
N ASP A 98 9.60 8.38 6.83
CA ASP A 98 10.92 8.96 7.02
C ASP A 98 10.98 9.85 8.26
N ASN A 99 12.02 9.73 9.07
CA ASN A 99 12.18 10.48 10.31
C ASN A 99 13.16 11.68 10.23
N THR A 100 13.52 12.16 9.04
CA THR A 100 14.44 13.29 8.83
C THR A 100 14.03 14.55 9.59
N ASN A 101 12.72 14.74 9.82
CA ASN A 101 12.17 15.89 10.53
C ASN A 101 12.02 15.68 12.06
N GLY A 102 12.47 14.55 12.61
CA GLY A 102 12.45 14.21 14.04
C GLY A 102 11.52 13.05 14.39
N ASN A 103 10.28 13.06 13.92
CA ASN A 103 9.35 11.91 13.94
C ASN A 103 9.16 11.37 12.52
N TYR A 104 8.67 10.12 12.39
CA TYR A 104 8.32 9.62 11.06
C TYR A 104 7.15 10.42 10.47
N ASP A 105 7.32 10.82 9.22
CA ASP A 105 6.31 11.40 8.34
C ASP A 105 6.18 10.53 7.09
N VAL A 106 5.04 10.63 6.39
CA VAL A 106 4.81 9.96 5.11
C VAL A 106 5.25 10.87 3.98
N PHE A 107 6.25 10.42 3.22
CA PHE A 107 6.77 11.13 2.06
C PHE A 107 6.30 10.48 0.76
N PHE A 108 6.30 11.29 -0.30
CA PHE A 108 5.80 10.93 -1.61
C PHE A 108 6.69 11.51 -2.72
N GLN A 109 6.89 10.73 -3.77
CA GLN A 109 7.49 11.17 -5.00
C GLN A 109 6.80 10.56 -6.23
N GLN A 110 6.70 11.34 -7.31
CA GLN A 110 6.09 10.91 -8.56
C GLN A 110 7.08 11.01 -9.73
N SER A 111 7.05 10.03 -10.60
CA SER A 111 7.49 10.14 -11.99
C SER A 111 6.29 10.14 -12.94
N SER A 112 6.29 11.00 -13.95
CA SER A 112 5.34 10.94 -15.09
C SER A 112 6.01 10.43 -16.38
N THR A 113 7.20 9.85 -16.25
CA THR A 113 8.11 9.49 -17.34
C THR A 113 8.60 8.05 -17.20
N ASN A 114 7.71 7.12 -16.85
CA ASN A 114 8.03 5.70 -16.64
C ASN A 114 9.20 5.48 -15.68
N GLY A 115 9.31 6.26 -14.60
CA GLY A 115 10.40 6.15 -13.62
C GLY A 115 11.73 6.79 -14.05
N THR A 116 11.87 7.26 -15.29
CA THR A 116 13.16 7.81 -15.79
C THR A 116 13.55 9.08 -15.04
N LYS A 117 12.59 9.94 -14.67
CA LYS A 117 12.80 11.14 -13.85
C LYS A 117 11.69 11.29 -12.81
N PHE A 118 12.07 11.62 -11.58
CA PHE A 118 11.13 11.92 -10.50
C PHE A 118 11.09 13.42 -10.23
N LYS A 119 9.92 13.90 -9.77
CA LYS A 119 9.73 15.26 -9.24
C LYS A 119 10.31 15.37 -7.83
N SER A 120 10.30 16.57 -7.25
CA SER A 120 10.74 16.78 -5.88
C SER A 120 9.93 15.96 -4.87
N VAL A 121 10.60 15.52 -3.80
CA VAL A 121 9.96 14.88 -2.64
C VAL A 121 8.91 15.81 -2.01
N ARG A 122 7.81 15.25 -1.52
CA ARG A 122 6.76 15.96 -0.78
C ARG A 122 6.40 15.20 0.50
N ASN A 123 6.34 15.90 1.64
CA ASN A 123 5.74 15.39 2.88
C ASN A 123 4.21 15.44 2.78
N LEU A 124 3.54 14.30 2.92
CA LEU A 124 2.08 14.16 2.82
C LEU A 124 1.38 14.29 4.17
N SER A 125 1.95 13.76 5.25
CA SER A 125 1.37 13.81 6.60
C SER A 125 1.54 15.18 7.23
N ASN A 126 2.78 15.69 7.23
CA ASN A 126 3.17 16.93 7.91
C ASN A 126 2.62 16.98 9.35
N SER A 127 2.85 15.91 10.10
CA SER A 127 2.26 15.68 11.42
C SER A 127 3.28 15.90 12.53
N ASN A 128 2.79 16.36 13.69
CA ASN A 128 3.60 16.51 14.90
C ASN A 128 3.74 15.18 15.68
N VAL A 129 3.12 14.10 15.17
CA VAL A 129 3.21 12.75 15.72
C VAL A 129 3.70 11.78 14.64
N THR A 130 4.18 10.61 15.05
CA THR A 130 4.66 9.56 14.15
C THR A 130 3.56 9.11 13.19
N SER A 131 3.83 9.26 11.89
CA SER A 131 3.05 8.74 10.77
C SER A 131 3.79 7.55 10.15
N GLU A 132 3.14 6.39 10.11
CA GLU A 132 3.82 5.13 9.80
C GLU A 132 2.94 4.16 9.00
N LEU A 133 3.57 3.10 8.48
CA LEU A 133 2.95 2.05 7.67
C LEU A 133 2.16 2.61 6.48
N PRO A 134 2.76 3.44 5.61
CA PRO A 134 2.07 4.00 4.47
C PRO A 134 1.70 2.91 3.46
N GLN A 135 0.55 3.09 2.80
CA GLN A 135 0.09 2.30 1.67
C GLN A 135 -0.41 3.23 0.56
N ILE A 136 -0.34 2.79 -0.70
CA ILE A 136 -0.76 3.58 -1.85
C ILE A 136 -1.56 2.75 -2.84
N ALA A 137 -2.65 3.32 -3.35
CA ALA A 137 -3.39 2.78 -4.48
C ALA A 137 -3.69 3.88 -5.49
N VAL A 138 -3.75 3.49 -6.78
CA VAL A 138 -4.07 4.38 -7.89
C VAL A 138 -5.17 3.77 -8.75
N SER A 139 -6.08 4.62 -9.23
CA SER A 139 -7.08 4.29 -10.25
C SER A 139 -7.40 5.54 -11.06
N SER A 140 -7.30 5.44 -12.39
CA SER A 140 -7.57 6.55 -13.31
C SER A 140 -6.73 7.80 -13.00
N ASN A 141 -7.33 8.78 -12.30
CA ASN A 141 -6.68 10.03 -11.90
C ASN A 141 -6.59 10.20 -10.40
N ASP A 142 -7.12 9.25 -9.64
CA ASP A 142 -7.21 9.32 -8.20
C ASP A 142 -6.12 8.45 -7.60
N ILE A 143 -5.46 9.00 -6.60
CA ILE A 143 -4.41 8.34 -5.84
C ILE A 143 -4.80 8.51 -4.38
N TYR A 144 -4.88 7.41 -3.66
CA TYR A 144 -5.04 7.43 -2.21
C TYR A 144 -3.75 6.93 -1.58
N VAL A 145 -3.24 7.74 -0.66
CA VAL A 145 -2.19 7.32 0.27
C VAL A 145 -2.83 7.25 1.64
N ILE A 146 -2.71 6.11 2.30
CA ILE A 146 -3.22 5.88 3.65
C ILE A 146 -2.07 5.49 4.57
N TRP A 147 -2.18 5.83 5.85
CA TRP A 147 -1.18 5.51 6.86
C TRP A 147 -1.86 5.49 8.24
N ARG A 148 -1.12 5.12 9.28
CA ARG A 148 -1.57 5.30 10.65
C ARG A 148 -0.76 6.37 11.36
N GLU A 149 -1.40 7.12 12.26
CA GLU A 149 -0.70 8.03 13.17
C GLU A 149 -1.02 7.67 14.62
N ASN A 150 -0.02 7.79 15.51
CA ASN A 150 -0.22 7.63 16.95
C ASN A 150 -0.82 8.90 17.55
N ASP A 151 -2.10 8.83 17.92
CA ASP A 151 -2.81 9.90 18.62
C ASP A 151 -3.09 9.47 20.06
N SER A 152 -2.21 9.92 20.96
CA SER A 152 -2.30 9.72 22.42
C SER A 152 -2.27 8.26 22.86
N GLY A 153 -1.45 7.43 22.21
CA GLY A 153 -1.33 6.00 22.50
C GLY A 153 -2.32 5.11 21.75
N ILE A 154 -3.10 5.68 20.84
CA ILE A 154 -4.04 4.94 19.98
C ILE A 154 -3.73 5.32 18.54
N HIS A 155 -3.40 4.34 17.71
CA HIS A 155 -3.21 4.54 16.28
C HIS A 155 -4.55 4.77 15.60
N ARG A 156 -4.57 5.66 14.62
CA ARG A 156 -5.74 5.91 13.79
C ARG A 156 -5.36 5.96 12.32
N ILE A 157 -6.30 5.62 11.45
CA ILE A 157 -6.09 5.68 10.01
C ILE A 157 -6.25 7.12 9.51
N PHE A 158 -5.25 7.57 8.77
CA PHE A 158 -5.24 8.82 8.05
C PHE A 158 -5.09 8.56 6.56
N PHE A 159 -5.58 9.50 5.75
CA PHE A 159 -5.40 9.43 4.32
C PHE A 159 -5.26 10.79 3.66
N LYS A 160 -4.66 10.78 2.47
CA LYS A 160 -4.65 11.89 1.54
C LYS A 160 -5.11 11.41 0.17
N HIS A 161 -6.11 12.12 -0.35
CA HIS A 161 -6.53 11.99 -1.74
C HIS A 161 -5.71 12.95 -2.60
N VAL A 162 -5.14 12.43 -3.67
CA VAL A 162 -4.38 13.20 -4.65
C VAL A 162 -5.00 12.96 -6.01
N GLN A 163 -5.38 14.05 -6.66
CA GLN A 163 -6.01 14.02 -7.99
C GLN A 163 -5.03 14.48 -9.05
N LYS A 164 -4.92 13.71 -10.13
CA LYS A 164 -4.16 14.07 -11.32
C LYS A 164 -5.06 14.83 -12.29
N ASP A 165 -4.68 16.05 -12.61
CA ASP A 165 -5.35 16.84 -13.64
C ASP A 165 -5.11 16.23 -15.03
N ASN A 166 -6.19 16.02 -15.79
CA ASN A 166 -6.12 15.38 -17.11
C ASN A 166 -5.41 16.24 -18.16
N ALA A 167 -5.55 17.57 -18.08
CA ALA A 167 -5.03 18.46 -19.10
C ALA A 167 -3.53 18.71 -18.93
N THR A 168 -3.08 18.84 -17.69
CA THR A 168 -1.71 19.24 -17.34
C THR A 168 -0.85 18.10 -16.79
N GLY A 169 -1.47 17.01 -16.33
CA GLY A 169 -0.78 15.94 -15.60
C GLY A 169 -0.26 16.37 -14.22
N MET A 170 -0.65 17.56 -13.74
CA MET A 170 -0.27 18.04 -12.41
C MET A 170 -1.08 17.34 -11.32
N LEU A 171 -0.46 17.14 -10.16
CA LEU A 171 -1.14 16.58 -8.99
C LEU A 171 -1.67 17.70 -8.11
N LYS A 172 -2.96 17.60 -7.76
CA LYS A 172 -3.63 18.39 -6.74
C LYS A 172 -3.74 17.56 -5.48
N PHE A 173 -3.15 18.04 -4.40
CA PHE A 173 -3.13 17.37 -3.10
C PHE A 173 -4.29 17.88 -2.25
N GLY A 174 -5.17 16.98 -1.83
CA GLY A 174 -6.22 17.27 -0.87
C GLY A 174 -5.69 17.47 0.57
N PRO A 175 -6.58 17.77 1.53
CA PRO A 175 -6.23 17.84 2.94
C PRO A 175 -5.81 16.45 3.47
N VAL A 176 -5.19 16.45 4.64
CA VAL A 176 -5.04 15.22 5.45
C VAL A 176 -6.39 14.95 6.11
N ASN A 177 -6.90 13.74 5.96
CA ASN A 177 -8.16 13.31 6.55
C ASN A 177 -7.91 12.21 7.58
N LYS A 178 -8.69 12.23 8.66
CA LYS A 178 -8.64 11.27 9.76
C LYS A 178 -9.92 10.43 9.74
N LEU A 179 -9.80 9.11 9.79
CA LEU A 179 -10.94 8.21 9.98
C LEU A 179 -11.17 7.97 11.47
N TYR A 180 -12.45 7.88 11.85
CA TYR A 180 -12.86 7.55 13.21
C TYR A 180 -13.20 6.06 13.32
N HIS A 181 -12.72 5.44 14.39
CA HIS A 181 -13.01 4.06 14.76
C HIS A 181 -12.91 3.90 16.29
N SER A 182 -13.50 2.83 16.81
CA SER A 182 -13.49 2.54 18.25
C SER A 182 -12.34 1.59 18.61
N GLY A 183 -11.09 2.05 18.71
CA GLY A 183 -9.98 1.17 19.12
C GLY A 183 -8.63 1.55 18.54
N ASP A 184 -7.63 0.69 18.71
CA ASP A 184 -6.29 0.81 18.12
C ASP A 184 -6.22 0.04 16.79
N VAL A 185 -5.58 0.58 15.76
CA VAL A 185 -5.58 -0.02 14.40
C VAL A 185 -4.26 -0.66 14.01
N SER A 186 -4.37 -1.75 13.27
CA SER A 186 -3.23 -2.41 12.63
C SER A 186 -2.67 -1.60 11.47
N GLU A 187 -1.66 -2.18 10.80
CA GLU A 187 -1.32 -1.81 9.43
C GLU A 187 -2.58 -1.80 8.55
N PRO A 188 -2.87 -0.71 7.85
CA PRO A 188 -3.94 -0.72 6.87
C PRO A 188 -3.47 -1.31 5.55
N LYS A 189 -4.41 -1.74 4.71
CA LYS A 189 -4.18 -2.04 3.29
C LYS A 189 -5.17 -1.26 2.44
N ILE A 190 -4.77 -0.88 1.23
CA ILE A 190 -5.65 -0.25 0.24
C ILE A 190 -5.46 -0.86 -1.14
N ILE A 191 -6.56 -1.07 -1.84
CA ILE A 191 -6.57 -1.51 -3.23
C ILE A 191 -7.57 -0.70 -4.05
N SER A 192 -7.29 -0.50 -5.33
CA SER A 192 -8.26 0.06 -6.27
C SER A 192 -9.21 -1.02 -6.80
N GLY A 193 -10.50 -0.69 -6.81
CA GLY A 193 -11.53 -1.45 -7.50
C GLY A 193 -12.05 -0.74 -8.76
N SER A 194 -13.09 -1.31 -9.37
CA SER A 194 -13.69 -0.75 -10.59
C SER A 194 -14.39 0.60 -10.36
N GLU A 195 -14.89 0.84 -9.15
CA GLU A 195 -15.71 2.02 -8.81
C GLU A 195 -15.14 2.84 -7.64
N PHE A 196 -14.39 2.19 -6.74
CA PHE A 196 -13.93 2.77 -5.48
C PHE A 196 -12.52 2.28 -5.14
N PHE A 197 -11.91 2.91 -4.14
CA PHE A 197 -10.79 2.29 -3.42
C PHE A 197 -11.33 1.64 -2.16
N TYR A 198 -10.69 0.56 -1.73
CA TYR A 198 -11.10 -0.20 -0.56
C TYR A 198 -9.97 -0.25 0.45
N GLY A 199 -10.21 0.34 1.62
CA GLY A 199 -9.35 0.20 2.79
C GLY A 199 -9.80 -0.97 3.65
N VAL A 200 -8.82 -1.69 4.21
CA VAL A 200 -9.08 -2.68 5.24
C VAL A 200 -8.01 -2.63 6.32
N TRP A 201 -8.41 -2.82 7.58
CA TRP A 201 -7.51 -2.97 8.71
C TRP A 201 -8.19 -3.78 9.81
N LYS A 202 -7.40 -4.20 10.79
CA LYS A 202 -7.87 -4.75 12.05
C LYS A 202 -7.96 -3.61 13.08
N THR A 203 -9.02 -3.60 13.88
CA THR A 203 -9.18 -2.69 15.02
C THR A 203 -9.26 -3.51 16.31
N ASP A 204 -8.32 -3.31 17.22
CA ASP A 204 -8.31 -3.87 18.57
C ASP A 204 -9.14 -2.99 19.51
N LEU A 205 -10.21 -3.58 20.06
CA LEU A 205 -11.13 -2.91 20.98
C LEU A 205 -10.57 -3.02 22.41
N ASN A 206 -10.46 -1.88 23.10
CA ASN A 206 -9.95 -1.81 24.49
C ASN A 206 -10.75 -2.63 25.52
N LYS A 207 -11.92 -3.17 25.15
CA LYS A 207 -12.75 -4.02 26.02
C LYS A 207 -12.67 -5.47 25.55
N ASN A 208 -12.11 -6.33 26.40
CA ASN A 208 -12.18 -7.80 26.32
C ASN A 208 -11.30 -8.51 25.27
N ASN A 209 -10.15 -7.96 24.87
CA ASN A 209 -9.27 -8.56 23.85
C ASN A 209 -10.04 -8.96 22.58
N VAL A 210 -10.91 -8.06 22.11
CA VAL A 210 -11.69 -8.28 20.89
C VAL A 210 -11.07 -7.48 19.77
N SER A 211 -10.89 -8.09 18.60
CA SER A 211 -10.63 -7.33 17.37
C SER A 211 -11.69 -7.55 16.30
N ILE A 212 -11.84 -6.54 15.46
CA ILE A 212 -12.72 -6.57 14.29
C ILE A 212 -11.94 -6.25 13.03
N ILE A 213 -12.46 -6.74 11.90
CA ILE A 213 -12.03 -6.29 10.58
C ILE A 213 -12.90 -5.11 10.18
N GLU A 214 -12.28 -3.96 9.98
CA GLU A 214 -12.93 -2.75 9.48
C GLU A 214 -12.66 -2.59 7.98
N PHE A 215 -13.69 -2.15 7.27
CA PHE A 215 -13.64 -1.91 5.84
C PHE A 215 -14.16 -0.53 5.53
N TYR A 216 -13.49 0.15 4.60
CA TYR A 216 -13.85 1.50 4.21
C TYR A 216 -13.83 1.66 2.69
N PRO A 217 -14.98 1.91 2.04
CA PRO A 217 -15.03 2.32 0.65
C PRO A 217 -14.68 3.80 0.55
N PHE A 218 -13.49 4.13 0.05
CA PHE A 218 -13.14 5.51 -0.25
C PHE A 218 -13.89 5.92 -1.53
N MET A 219 -14.94 6.72 -1.35
CA MET A 219 -15.80 7.21 -2.44
C MET A 219 -15.17 8.41 -3.16
N LEU A 220 -15.35 8.45 -4.48
CA LEU A 220 -14.83 9.50 -5.37
C LEU A 220 -15.65 10.81 -5.31
N PHE A 221 -16.81 10.80 -4.67
CA PHE A 221 -17.71 11.95 -4.61
C PHE A 221 -18.34 12.08 -3.22
N GLU A 222 -18.20 13.29 -2.68
CA GLU A 222 -18.76 13.83 -1.44
C GLU A 222 -18.13 13.38 -0.12
N ASP A 223 -18.04 14.37 0.78
CA ASP A 223 -17.48 14.36 2.13
C ASP A 223 -18.13 13.30 3.04
N TYR A 224 -17.97 12.02 2.70
CA TYR A 224 -18.33 10.96 3.62
C TYR A 224 -17.22 10.90 4.68
N SER A 225 -17.45 11.63 5.77
CA SER A 225 -16.78 11.48 7.06
C SER A 225 -17.47 10.42 7.93
N GLY A 226 -18.11 9.43 7.29
CA GLY A 226 -18.79 8.36 8.01
C GLY A 226 -17.81 7.38 8.65
N ASP A 227 -18.27 6.70 9.69
CA ASP A 227 -17.51 5.66 10.37
C ASP A 227 -17.19 4.49 9.42
N SER A 228 -16.12 3.75 9.70
CA SER A 228 -15.80 2.50 8.99
C SER A 228 -16.90 1.44 9.18
N ILE A 229 -17.00 0.52 8.22
CA ILE A 229 -17.99 -0.55 8.24
C ILE A 229 -17.38 -1.76 8.95
N PRO A 230 -17.87 -2.17 10.15
CA PRO A 230 -17.40 -3.39 10.80
C PRO A 230 -17.90 -4.62 10.04
N LEU A 231 -16.99 -5.51 9.64
CA LEU A 231 -17.33 -6.67 8.81
C LEU A 231 -17.49 -7.99 9.56
N THR A 232 -16.99 -8.08 10.79
CA THR A 232 -17.14 -9.25 11.65
C THR A 232 -18.27 -9.02 12.65
N ARG A 233 -19.03 -10.09 12.96
CA ARG A 233 -20.03 -10.05 14.03
C ARG A 233 -19.27 -10.15 15.36
N LEU A 234 -19.46 -9.17 16.23
CA LEU A 234 -18.88 -9.18 17.57
C LEU A 234 -19.32 -10.45 18.32
N SER A 235 -18.37 -11.30 18.67
CA SER A 235 -18.54 -12.21 19.80
C SER A 235 -17.41 -11.94 20.81
N SER A 236 -17.71 -12.11 22.10
CA SER A 236 -16.76 -11.77 23.16
C SER A 236 -15.51 -12.65 23.08
N ASN A 237 -14.33 -12.04 23.23
CA ASN A 237 -13.01 -12.67 23.28
C ASN A 237 -12.48 -13.24 21.95
N GLU A 238 -12.93 -12.75 20.80
CA GLU A 238 -12.34 -13.13 19.51
C GLU A 238 -11.28 -12.14 19.05
N THR A 239 -10.10 -12.66 18.70
CA THR A 239 -9.04 -11.89 18.05
C THR A 239 -8.84 -12.34 16.62
N VAL A 240 -8.48 -11.40 15.74
CA VAL A 240 -8.21 -11.68 14.33
C VAL A 240 -6.81 -11.23 13.93
N SER A 241 -6.25 -11.82 12.87
CA SER A 241 -5.02 -11.34 12.24
C SER A 241 -5.27 -10.04 11.45
N ASN A 242 -4.18 -9.44 10.95
CA ASN A 242 -4.32 -8.40 9.93
C ASN A 242 -4.99 -9.02 8.68
N PRO A 243 -5.99 -8.34 8.10
CA PRO A 243 -6.68 -8.83 6.92
C PRO A 243 -5.84 -8.62 5.66
N ASP A 244 -6.13 -9.42 4.63
CA ASP A 244 -5.71 -9.17 3.26
C ASP A 244 -6.90 -8.95 2.33
N ILE A 245 -6.67 -8.24 1.24
CA ILE A 245 -7.73 -7.78 0.31
C ILE A 245 -7.33 -7.96 -1.15
N ALA A 246 -8.27 -8.42 -1.96
CA ALA A 246 -8.13 -8.51 -3.41
C ALA A 246 -9.42 -8.09 -4.12
N VAL A 247 -9.30 -7.65 -5.39
CA VAL A 247 -10.46 -7.29 -6.23
C VAL A 247 -10.41 -8.04 -7.55
N HIS A 248 -11.55 -8.58 -7.98
CA HIS A 248 -11.72 -9.16 -9.31
C HIS A 248 -13.15 -9.04 -9.81
N ASN A 249 -13.35 -8.54 -11.04
CA ASN A 249 -14.65 -8.39 -11.71
C ASN A 249 -15.73 -7.75 -10.81
N SER A 250 -15.43 -6.57 -10.26
CA SER A 250 -16.31 -5.81 -9.34
C SER A 250 -16.62 -6.47 -7.99
N ASN A 251 -15.97 -7.58 -7.65
CA ASN A 251 -16.07 -8.19 -6.33
C ASN A 251 -14.81 -7.89 -5.53
N THR A 252 -15.01 -7.65 -4.23
CA THR A 252 -13.94 -7.49 -3.27
C THR A 252 -13.88 -8.73 -2.39
N TYR A 253 -12.68 -9.23 -2.15
CA TYR A 253 -12.40 -10.45 -1.40
C TYR A 253 -11.52 -10.11 -0.22
N LEU A 254 -11.88 -10.64 0.94
CA LEU A 254 -11.16 -10.45 2.19
C LEU A 254 -10.80 -11.81 2.77
N VAL A 255 -9.60 -11.91 3.33
CA VAL A 255 -9.14 -13.09 4.06
C VAL A 255 -8.45 -12.68 5.34
N TRP A 256 -8.66 -13.41 6.42
CA TRP A 256 -8.02 -13.20 7.72
C TRP A 256 -8.03 -14.49 8.53
N GLU A 257 -7.24 -14.57 9.59
CA GLU A 257 -7.27 -15.66 10.56
C GLU A 257 -8.08 -15.24 11.79
N ASN A 258 -8.90 -16.14 12.33
CA ASN A 258 -9.40 -16.03 13.70
C ASN A 258 -8.41 -16.75 14.62
N LEU A 259 -7.97 -16.06 15.67
CA LEU A 259 -6.89 -16.49 16.56
C LEU A 259 -7.41 -17.06 17.89
N ASN A 260 -8.68 -17.45 17.97
CA ASN A 260 -9.28 -18.09 19.15
C ASN A 260 -8.46 -19.30 19.66
N PHE A 261 -8.46 -19.52 20.99
CA PHE A 261 -7.71 -20.59 21.64
C PHE A 261 -8.12 -21.99 21.13
N GLY A 262 -7.21 -22.65 20.41
CA GLY A 262 -7.23 -24.10 20.20
C GLY A 262 -7.09 -24.54 18.75
N ASN A 263 -7.59 -23.76 17.79
CA ASN A 263 -7.36 -23.92 16.34
C ASN A 263 -7.60 -22.56 15.68
N GLY A 264 -6.56 -21.99 15.07
CA GLY A 264 -6.72 -20.80 14.23
C GLY A 264 -7.34 -21.21 12.91
N ASP A 265 -8.43 -20.56 12.51
CA ASP A 265 -9.13 -20.84 11.26
C ASP A 265 -9.00 -19.66 10.30
N VAL A 266 -8.88 -19.96 9.00
CA VAL A 266 -8.86 -18.95 7.94
C VAL A 266 -10.29 -18.63 7.52
N PHE A 267 -10.64 -17.36 7.59
CA PHE A 267 -11.93 -16.83 7.19
C PHE A 267 -11.82 -16.11 5.86
N PHE A 268 -12.89 -16.18 5.07
CA PHE A 268 -13.02 -15.51 3.79
C PHE A 268 -14.35 -14.78 3.71
N LYS A 269 -14.35 -13.57 3.17
CA LYS A 269 -15.58 -12.82 2.87
C LYS A 269 -15.51 -12.21 1.49
N LYS A 270 -16.55 -12.46 0.70
CA LYS A 270 -16.80 -11.78 -0.57
C LYS A 270 -17.79 -10.64 -0.35
N LEU A 271 -17.46 -9.46 -0.83
CA LEU A 271 -18.33 -8.29 -0.89
C LEU A 271 -18.67 -8.03 -2.36
N SER A 272 -19.97 -7.96 -2.68
CA SER A 272 -20.45 -7.65 -4.04
C SER A 272 -21.02 -6.24 -4.04
N THR A 273 -20.59 -5.38 -4.97
CA THR A 273 -21.10 -3.99 -5.07
C THR A 273 -22.43 -3.89 -5.80
N LYS A 274 -23.01 -5.01 -6.28
CA LYS A 274 -24.37 -5.02 -6.80
C LYS A 274 -25.34 -4.84 -5.64
N PHE A 275 -25.83 -3.61 -5.46
CA PHE A 275 -27.08 -3.37 -4.75
C PHE A 275 -28.16 -4.17 -5.47
N GLU A 276 -28.58 -5.31 -4.92
CA GLU A 276 -29.87 -5.87 -5.29
C GLU A 276 -30.89 -4.80 -4.91
N LYS A 277 -31.55 -4.21 -5.92
CA LYS A 277 -32.83 -3.55 -5.68
C LYS A 277 -33.73 -4.63 -5.11
N ASN A 278 -33.92 -4.64 -3.80
CA ASN A 278 -35.00 -5.39 -3.18
C ASN A 278 -36.29 -4.94 -3.88
N GLY A 279 -36.87 -5.87 -4.66
CA GLY A 279 -38.24 -5.78 -5.15
C GLY A 279 -39.21 -6.22 -4.07
#